data_AF-A0A0M0JYP7-F1
#
_entry.id   AF-A0A0M0JYP7-F1
#
_cell.length_a   1.000
_cell.length_b   1.000
_cell.length_c   1.000
_cell.angle_alpha   90.00
_cell.angle_beta   90.00
_cell.angle_gamma   90.00
#
_symmetry.space_group_name_H-M   'P 1'
#
loop_
_entity.id
_entity.type
_entity.pdbx_description
1 polymer ?
#
loop_
_entity_poly.entity_id
_entity_poly.type
_entity_poly.pdbx_seq_one_letter_code
_entity_poly.pdbx_strand_id
1 'polypeptide(L)'
;MVDHYAVLGLQRNATAEDIKKAYRKEALRWHPDKNADKKDLAERKFKDISAAFKADVNVSVMQLAPFLLLMFFSVLSSLPLGGETTPYSLQPSEAHVLERSTEALGVRYFVADTFELRHADAANLRKVEERIETDALGLVRRRCNAERLSKQKMVDAANGHPGAERARMLEAADRIEMPWCDEKDVLEAAKAR
;
A
#
# COMPACT_ATOMS: atom_id res chain seq x y z
N MET A 1 -19.49 13.66 41.40
CA MET A 1 -19.79 12.83 40.21
C MET A 1 -21.00 11.98 40.54
N VAL A 2 -22.09 12.08 39.78
CA VAL A 2 -23.32 11.30 40.06
C VAL A 2 -23.06 9.86 39.64
N ASP A 3 -23.27 8.90 40.53
CA ASP A 3 -23.08 7.48 40.22
C ASP A 3 -24.27 6.98 39.38
N HIS A 4 -24.05 6.86 38.06
CA HIS A 4 -25.09 6.47 37.09
C HIS A 4 -25.66 5.06 37.37
N TYR A 5 -24.85 4.16 37.93
CA TYR A 5 -25.29 2.82 38.33
C TYR A 5 -26.22 2.91 39.55
N ALA A 6 -25.93 3.79 40.51
CA ALA A 6 -26.80 4.02 41.66
C ALA A 6 -28.16 4.63 41.26
N VAL A 7 -28.19 5.49 40.23
CA VAL A 7 -29.45 6.07 39.69
C VAL A 7 -30.34 4.98 39.06
N LEU A 8 -29.72 3.98 38.41
CA LEU A 8 -30.42 2.83 37.82
C LEU A 8 -30.64 1.68 38.82
N GLY A 9 -30.15 1.80 40.06
CA GLY A 9 -30.25 0.76 41.08
C GLY A 9 -29.43 -0.49 40.77
N LEU A 10 -28.34 -0.34 40.00
CA LEU A 10 -27.46 -1.41 39.54
C LEU A 10 -26.11 -1.34 40.24
N GLN A 11 -25.41 -2.47 40.25
CA GLN A 11 -24.00 -2.51 40.63
C GLN A 11 -23.12 -2.08 39.45
N ARG A 12 -21.92 -1.58 39.73
CA ARG A 12 -20.96 -1.10 38.71
C ARG A 12 -20.45 -2.19 37.76
N ASN A 13 -20.72 -3.46 38.05
CA ASN A 13 -20.41 -4.62 37.22
C ASN A 13 -21.61 -5.08 36.37
N ALA A 14 -22.73 -4.34 36.36
CA ALA A 14 -23.91 -4.70 35.59
C ALA A 14 -23.62 -4.70 34.08
N THR A 15 -24.18 -5.67 33.36
CA THR A 15 -23.97 -5.80 31.92
C THR A 15 -24.80 -4.78 31.13
N ALA A 16 -24.47 -4.57 29.85
CA ALA A 16 -25.25 -3.69 28.98
C ALA A 16 -26.72 -4.13 28.86
N GLU A 17 -27.02 -5.42 28.99
CA GLU A 17 -28.39 -5.94 29.01
C GLU A 17 -29.12 -5.61 30.31
N ASP A 18 -28.43 -5.72 31.45
CA ASP A 18 -28.95 -5.36 32.77
C ASP A 18 -29.28 -3.87 32.85
N ILE A 19 -28.39 -3.02 32.31
CA ILE A 19 -28.58 -1.57 32.20
C ILE A 19 -29.81 -1.24 31.35
N LYS A 20 -29.98 -1.88 30.18
CA LYS A 20 -31.17 -1.71 29.33
C LYS A 20 -32.45 -2.17 30.04
N LYS A 21 -32.40 -3.27 30.80
CA LYS A 21 -33.54 -3.81 31.53
C LYS A 21 -33.95 -2.91 32.70
N ALA A 22 -32.98 -2.40 33.46
CA ALA A 22 -33.22 -1.45 34.55
C ALA A 22 -33.76 -0.11 34.05
N TYR A 23 -33.19 0.42 32.95
CA TYR A 23 -33.69 1.62 32.29
C TYR A 23 -35.17 1.48 31.91
N ARG A 24 -35.54 0.40 31.21
CA ARG A 24 -36.95 0.15 30.84
C ARG A 24 -37.87 0.05 32.05
N LYS A 25 -37.42 -0.62 33.11
CA LYS A 25 -38.20 -0.80 34.34
C LYS A 25 -38.45 0.53 35.08
N GLU A 26 -37.41 1.33 35.27
CA GLU A 26 -37.51 2.60 35.99
C GLU A 26 -38.17 3.69 35.12
N ALA A 27 -37.96 3.69 33.80
CA ALA A 27 -38.66 4.57 32.86
C ALA A 27 -40.18 4.34 32.87
N LEU A 28 -40.63 3.09 32.93
CA LEU A 28 -42.05 2.74 33.07
C LEU A 28 -42.62 3.10 34.45
N ARG A 29 -41.80 3.00 35.50
CA ARG A 29 -42.18 3.34 36.87
C ARG A 29 -42.37 4.85 37.06
N TRP A 30 -41.50 5.66 36.45
CA TRP A 30 -41.55 7.13 36.51
C TRP A 30 -42.21 7.76 35.29
N HIS A 31 -42.97 6.99 34.50
CA HIS A 31 -43.73 7.53 33.37
C HIS A 31 -44.77 8.55 33.86
N PRO A 32 -44.94 9.70 33.18
CA PRO A 32 -45.87 10.75 33.60
C PRO A 32 -47.33 10.26 33.71
N ASP A 33 -47.74 9.30 32.87
CA ASP A 33 -49.10 8.72 32.90
C ASP A 33 -49.40 7.96 34.20
N LYS A 34 -48.40 7.35 34.84
CA LYS A 34 -48.57 6.58 36.08
C LYS A 34 -48.39 7.42 37.34
N ASN A 35 -47.88 8.64 37.21
CA ASN A 35 -47.54 9.54 38.32
C ASN A 35 -48.14 10.93 38.08
N ALA A 36 -49.42 10.96 37.71
CA ALA A 36 -50.14 12.19 37.36
C ALA A 36 -50.27 13.18 38.55
N ASP A 37 -50.14 12.69 39.78
CA ASP A 37 -50.16 13.43 41.04
C ASP A 37 -48.79 14.05 41.41
N LYS A 38 -47.69 13.51 40.88
CA LYS A 38 -46.30 13.92 41.21
C LYS A 38 -45.44 14.11 39.95
N LYS A 39 -45.98 14.87 38.99
CA LYS A 39 -45.38 15.09 37.67
C LYS A 39 -43.94 15.61 37.73
N ASP A 40 -43.67 16.62 38.55
CA ASP A 40 -42.35 17.25 38.64
C ASP A 40 -41.26 16.30 39.15
N LEU A 41 -41.60 15.42 40.09
CA LEU A 41 -40.66 14.44 40.65
C LEU A 41 -40.42 13.29 39.67
N ALA A 42 -41.47 12.84 39.00
CA ALA A 42 -41.39 11.81 37.97
C ALA A 42 -40.53 12.28 36.77
N GLU A 43 -40.72 13.52 36.32
CA GLU A 43 -39.95 14.10 35.22
C GLU A 43 -38.46 14.24 35.55
N ARG A 44 -38.14 14.74 36.75
CA ARG A 44 -36.74 14.85 37.22
C ARG A 44 -36.06 13.47 37.25
N LYS A 45 -36.73 12.47 37.82
CA LYS A 45 -36.20 11.09 37.88
C LYS A 45 -36.04 10.49 36.49
N PHE A 46 -37.02 10.68 35.62
CA PHE A 46 -36.95 10.20 34.23
C PHE A 46 -35.79 10.81 33.44
N LYS A 47 -35.53 12.10 33.65
CA LYS A 47 -34.41 12.82 33.04
C LYS A 47 -33.06 12.29 33.54
N ASP A 48 -32.92 12.06 34.84
CA ASP A 48 -31.71 11.49 35.44
C ASP A 48 -31.42 10.07 34.93
N ILE A 49 -32.46 9.23 34.84
CA ILE A 49 -32.39 7.85 34.32
C ILE A 49 -31.95 7.84 32.84
N SER A 50 -32.49 8.76 32.04
CA SER A 50 -32.15 8.87 30.61
C SER A 50 -30.73 9.41 30.37
N ALA A 51 -30.30 10.35 31.20
CA ALA A 51 -28.93 10.86 31.17
C ALA A 51 -27.91 9.77 31.55
N ALA A 52 -28.20 8.98 32.60
CA ALA A 52 -27.38 7.85 33.03
C ALA A 52 -27.22 6.79 31.93
N PHE A 53 -28.33 6.39 31.29
CA PHE A 53 -28.30 5.40 30.19
C PHE A 53 -27.46 5.89 28.98
N LYS A 54 -27.59 7.16 28.61
CA LYS A 54 -26.85 7.74 27.48
C LYS A 54 -25.34 7.83 27.76
N ALA A 55 -24.95 8.13 29.00
CA ALA A 55 -23.55 8.20 29.39
C ALA A 55 -22.86 6.83 29.28
N ASP A 56 -23.46 5.76 29.80
CA ASP A 56 -22.87 4.41 29.73
C ASP A 56 -22.71 3.91 28.28
N VAL A 57 -23.69 4.16 27.41
CA VAL A 57 -23.61 3.78 25.99
C VAL A 57 -22.46 4.51 25.26
N ASN A 58 -22.23 5.79 25.57
CA ASN A 58 -21.14 6.56 24.97
C ASN A 58 -19.75 6.09 25.45
N VAL A 59 -19.62 5.62 26.70
CA VAL A 59 -18.35 5.08 27.22
C VAL A 59 -17.94 3.82 26.44
N SER A 60 -18.88 2.92 26.13
CA SER A 60 -18.59 1.71 25.35
C SER A 60 -18.16 2.01 23.90
N VAL A 61 -18.73 3.04 23.27
CA VAL A 61 -18.32 3.47 21.91
C VAL A 61 -16.91 4.09 21.92
N MET A 62 -16.58 4.87 22.96
CA MET A 62 -15.28 5.53 23.07
C MET A 62 -14.14 4.54 23.35
N GLN A 63 -14.41 3.41 24.02
CA GLN A 63 -13.43 2.33 24.22
C GLN A 63 -13.11 1.54 22.94
N LEU A 64 -14.03 1.48 21.98
CA LEU A 64 -13.82 0.81 20.69
C LEU A 64 -13.13 1.70 19.65
N ALA A 65 -13.13 3.02 19.84
CA ALA A 65 -12.49 3.99 18.95
C ALA A 65 -11.01 3.68 18.64
N PRO A 66 -10.11 3.36 19.61
CA PRO A 66 -8.73 3.03 19.28
C PRO A 66 -8.61 1.74 18.45
N PHE A 67 -9.47 0.74 18.68
CA PHE A 67 -9.47 -0.51 17.91
C PHE A 67 -10.01 -0.31 16.50
N LEU A 68 -11.05 0.50 16.33
CA LEU A 68 -11.59 0.87 15.01
C LEU A 68 -10.58 1.67 14.20
N LEU A 69 -9.84 2.57 14.85
CA LEU A 69 -8.80 3.38 14.21
C LEU A 69 -7.61 2.49 13.78
N LEU A 70 -7.18 1.55 14.62
CA LEU A 70 -6.16 0.56 14.25
C LEU A 70 -6.60 -0.33 13.08
N MET A 71 -7.84 -0.84 13.12
CA MET A 71 -8.40 -1.64 12.03
C MET A 71 -8.48 -0.83 10.72
N PHE A 72 -8.89 0.44 10.81
CA PHE A 72 -8.96 1.34 9.67
C PHE A 72 -7.58 1.64 9.08
N PHE A 73 -6.56 1.92 9.91
CA PHE A 73 -5.18 2.15 9.44
C PHE A 73 -4.55 0.90 8.82
N SER A 74 -4.85 -0.30 9.34
CA SER A 74 -4.39 -1.56 8.75
C SER A 74 -5.03 -1.87 7.39
N VAL A 75 -6.27 -1.44 7.16
CA VAL A 75 -6.94 -1.58 5.85
C VAL A 75 -6.53 -0.45 4.91
N LEU A 76 -6.29 0.76 5.42
CA LEU A 76 -5.86 1.90 4.63
C LEU A 76 -4.43 1.77 4.10
N SER A 77 -3.54 1.07 4.82
CA SER A 77 -2.18 0.79 4.33
C SER A 77 -2.14 -0.27 3.22
N SER A 78 -3.16 -1.12 3.11
CA SER A 78 -3.28 -2.12 2.05
C SER A 78 -4.06 -1.63 0.82
N LEU A 79 -4.64 -0.44 0.90
CA LEU A 79 -5.24 0.23 -0.26
C LEU A 79 -4.13 0.81 -1.15
N PRO A 80 -4.00 0.35 -2.40
CA PRO A 80 -3.11 0.99 -3.35
C PRO A 80 -3.74 2.34 -3.68
N LEU A 81 -3.19 3.42 -3.12
CA LEU A 81 -3.39 4.76 -3.66
C LEU A 81 -2.71 4.79 -5.03
N GLY A 82 -3.44 4.27 -6.03
CA GLY A 82 -3.03 4.16 -7.41
C GLY A 82 -2.84 5.53 -8.03
N GLY A 83 -1.58 5.96 -8.05
CA GLY A 83 -1.06 7.02 -8.87
C GLY A 83 0.43 6.78 -8.96
N GLU A 84 0.85 5.91 -9.89
CA GLU A 84 2.27 5.67 -10.15
C GLU A 84 2.94 7.03 -10.42
N THR A 85 3.84 7.43 -9.53
CA THR A 85 4.50 8.73 -9.51
C THR A 85 5.66 8.83 -10.50
N THR A 86 5.95 7.75 -11.23
CA THR A 86 7.05 7.72 -12.19
C THR A 86 6.63 8.41 -13.48
N PRO A 87 7.40 9.39 -13.98
CA PRO A 87 7.03 10.13 -15.19
C PRO A 87 7.20 9.31 -16.48
N TYR A 88 7.82 8.13 -16.43
CA TYR A 88 8.05 7.23 -17.57
C TYR A 88 8.12 5.76 -17.14
N SER A 89 8.05 4.87 -18.13
CA SER A 89 8.32 3.44 -18.03
C SER A 89 9.21 2.96 -19.18
N LEU A 90 10.06 1.95 -18.96
CA LEU A 90 10.83 1.30 -20.03
C LEU A 90 10.06 0.18 -20.74
N GLN A 91 8.87 -0.16 -20.24
CA GLN A 91 7.97 -1.17 -20.81
C GLN A 91 6.56 -0.58 -20.96
N PRO A 92 5.80 -1.02 -21.96
CA PRO A 92 4.43 -0.54 -22.13
C PRO A 92 3.59 -0.94 -20.92
N SER A 93 2.77 -0.02 -20.43
CA SER A 93 1.81 -0.27 -19.35
C SER A 93 0.51 0.48 -19.61
N GLU A 94 -0.54 0.15 -18.85
CA GLU A 94 -1.85 0.83 -18.99
C GLU A 94 -1.75 2.35 -18.78
N ALA A 95 -0.83 2.80 -17.92
CA ALA A 95 -0.58 4.21 -17.66
C ALA A 95 0.43 4.86 -18.63
N HIS A 96 1.25 4.06 -19.31
CA HIS A 96 2.35 4.52 -20.16
C HIS A 96 2.23 3.89 -21.55
N VAL A 97 1.40 4.52 -22.40
CA VAL A 97 1.06 4.02 -23.74
C VAL A 97 1.84 4.75 -24.84
N LEU A 98 2.20 6.01 -24.62
CA LEU A 98 2.86 6.84 -25.64
C LEU A 98 4.34 6.48 -25.73
N GLU A 99 4.74 5.91 -26.87
CA GLU A 99 6.13 5.58 -27.15
C GLU A 99 6.94 6.83 -27.51
N ARG A 100 8.14 6.95 -26.92
CA ARG A 100 9.15 7.96 -27.22
C ARG A 100 10.54 7.32 -27.23
N SER A 101 11.50 8.03 -27.80
CA SER A 101 12.92 7.64 -27.81
C SER A 101 13.79 8.79 -27.34
N THR A 102 14.83 8.49 -26.56
CA THR A 102 15.77 9.54 -26.10
C THR A 102 16.60 10.10 -27.25
N GLU A 103 16.99 11.36 -27.16
CA GLU A 103 17.72 12.02 -28.24
C GLU A 103 19.16 11.50 -28.39
N ALA A 104 19.85 11.18 -27.29
CA ALA A 104 21.27 10.81 -27.32
C ALA A 104 21.50 9.32 -27.62
N LEU A 105 20.81 8.43 -26.90
CA LEU A 105 21.00 6.98 -27.05
C LEU A 105 19.88 6.27 -27.82
N GLY A 106 18.79 6.96 -28.18
CA GLY A 106 17.67 6.32 -28.88
C GLY A 106 16.95 5.28 -28.02
N VAL A 107 17.02 5.38 -26.69
CA VAL A 107 16.40 4.42 -25.78
C VAL A 107 14.89 4.57 -25.85
N ARG A 108 14.18 3.48 -26.15
CA ARG A 108 12.71 3.45 -26.16
C ARG A 108 12.16 3.52 -24.74
N TYR A 109 11.24 4.46 -24.52
CA TYR A 109 10.50 4.61 -23.26
C TYR A 109 9.04 4.97 -23.53
N PHE A 110 8.20 4.80 -22.52
CA PHE A 110 6.77 5.03 -22.59
C PHE A 110 6.36 6.07 -21.56
N VAL A 111 5.47 6.97 -21.95
CA VAL A 111 4.97 8.07 -21.10
C VAL A 111 3.44 8.11 -21.07
N ALA A 112 2.91 8.79 -20.04
CA ALA A 112 1.50 9.12 -19.96
C ALA A 112 1.14 10.26 -20.93
N ASP A 113 -0.14 10.40 -21.26
CA ASP A 113 -0.70 11.48 -22.07
C ASP A 113 -0.38 12.89 -21.55
N THR A 114 -0.27 13.05 -20.23
CA THR A 114 0.03 14.32 -19.56
C THR A 114 1.52 14.69 -19.53
N PHE A 115 2.41 13.87 -20.09
CA PHE A 115 3.85 14.06 -19.99
C PHE A 115 4.35 15.35 -20.66
N GLU A 116 3.84 15.66 -21.86
CA GLU A 116 4.22 16.87 -22.62
C GLU A 116 3.88 18.16 -21.87
N LEU A 117 2.74 18.19 -21.18
CA LEU A 117 2.29 19.36 -20.41
C LEU A 117 3.24 19.66 -19.22
N ARG A 118 3.91 18.63 -18.70
CA ARG A 118 4.84 18.76 -17.55
C ARG A 118 6.29 18.97 -17.98
N HIS A 119 6.67 18.53 -19.18
CA HIS A 119 8.05 18.55 -19.68
C HIS A 119 8.19 19.30 -21.00
N ALA A 120 7.40 20.38 -21.19
CA ALA A 120 7.47 21.24 -22.37
C ALA A 120 8.83 21.96 -22.54
N ASP A 121 9.59 22.12 -21.45
CA ASP A 121 10.92 22.71 -21.49
C ASP A 121 11.98 21.66 -21.87
N ALA A 122 12.72 21.93 -22.96
CA ALA A 122 13.80 21.09 -23.46
C ALA A 122 14.90 20.82 -22.41
N ALA A 123 15.18 21.77 -21.51
CA ALA A 123 16.18 21.60 -20.46
C ALA A 123 15.73 20.58 -19.41
N ASN A 124 14.44 20.54 -19.09
CA ASN A 124 13.88 19.56 -18.16
C ASN A 124 13.72 18.19 -18.83
N LEU A 125 13.32 18.16 -20.12
CA LEU A 125 13.25 16.93 -20.89
C LEU A 125 14.61 16.24 -20.96
N ARG A 126 15.68 16.97 -21.27
CA ARG A 126 17.03 16.41 -21.35
C ARG A 126 17.49 15.75 -20.03
N LYS A 127 17.16 16.34 -18.88
CA LYS A 127 17.48 15.75 -17.57
C LYS A 127 16.71 14.44 -17.32
N VAL A 128 15.45 14.39 -17.76
CA VAL A 128 14.64 13.18 -17.65
C VAL A 128 15.18 12.10 -18.59
N GLU A 129 15.53 12.45 -19.83
CA GLU A 129 16.12 11.52 -20.79
C GLU A 129 17.49 11.00 -20.34
N GLU A 130 18.37 11.84 -19.78
CA GLU A 130 19.64 11.38 -19.20
C GLU A 130 19.43 10.35 -18.08
N ARG A 131 18.37 10.54 -17.28
CA ARG A 131 17.98 9.58 -16.24
C ARG A 131 17.46 8.28 -16.83
N ILE A 132 16.58 8.36 -17.84
CA ILE A 132 16.05 7.21 -18.58
C ILE A 132 17.20 6.38 -19.17
N GLU A 133 18.16 7.04 -19.82
CA GLU A 133 19.32 6.40 -20.43
C GLU A 133 20.19 5.67 -19.40
N THR A 134 20.40 6.30 -18.24
CA THR A 134 21.15 5.70 -17.15
C THR A 134 20.42 4.48 -16.57
N ASP A 135 19.11 4.55 -16.40
CA ASP A 135 18.30 3.44 -15.91
C ASP A 135 18.24 2.27 -16.91
N ALA A 136 18.12 2.58 -18.20
CA ALA A 136 18.14 1.60 -19.29
C ALA A 136 19.48 0.87 -19.37
N LEU A 137 20.60 1.60 -19.35
CA LEU A 137 21.94 0.99 -19.25
C LEU A 137 22.08 0.13 -18.00
N GLY A 138 21.53 0.58 -16.86
CA GLY A 138 21.50 -0.21 -15.63
C GLY A 138 20.75 -1.53 -15.79
N LEU A 139 19.61 -1.54 -16.48
CA LEU A 139 18.83 -2.74 -16.77
C LEU A 139 19.61 -3.71 -17.67
N VAL A 140 20.16 -3.21 -18.78
CA VAL A 140 20.92 -4.01 -19.74
C VAL A 140 22.16 -4.62 -19.06
N ARG A 141 22.88 -3.85 -18.24
CA ARG A 141 24.00 -4.36 -17.42
C ARG A 141 23.58 -5.49 -16.49
N ARG A 142 22.45 -5.37 -15.79
CA ARG A 142 21.95 -6.43 -14.90
C ARG A 142 21.62 -7.70 -15.69
N ARG A 143 20.99 -7.58 -16.86
CA ARG A 143 20.65 -8.72 -17.71
C ARG A 143 21.91 -9.40 -18.28
N CYS A 144 22.87 -8.64 -18.80
CA CYS A 144 24.17 -9.18 -19.24
C CYS A 144 24.90 -9.90 -18.10
N ASN A 145 24.94 -9.33 -16.89
CA ASN A 145 25.56 -10.00 -15.74
C ASN A 145 24.88 -11.33 -15.40
N ALA A 146 23.56 -11.42 -15.54
CA ALA A 146 22.82 -12.66 -15.35
C ALA A 146 23.17 -13.71 -16.43
N GLU A 147 23.30 -13.31 -17.70
CA GLU A 147 23.75 -14.19 -18.79
C GLU A 147 25.16 -14.71 -18.54
N ARG A 148 26.10 -13.82 -18.17
CA ARG A 148 27.48 -14.20 -17.84
C ARG A 148 27.54 -15.16 -16.68
N LEU A 149 26.72 -14.95 -15.65
CA LEU A 149 26.63 -15.87 -14.52
C LEU A 149 26.08 -17.24 -14.95
N SER A 150 25.10 -17.28 -15.85
CA SER A 150 24.58 -18.53 -16.41
C SER A 150 25.67 -19.30 -17.17
N LYS A 151 26.40 -18.62 -18.07
CA LYS A 151 27.52 -19.19 -18.81
C LYS A 151 28.63 -19.68 -17.87
N GLN A 152 28.97 -18.88 -16.85
CA GLN A 152 29.98 -19.24 -15.85
C GLN A 152 29.61 -20.53 -15.12
N LYS A 153 28.35 -20.71 -14.71
CA LYS A 153 27.90 -21.96 -14.07
C LYS A 153 28.08 -23.19 -14.98
N MET A 154 27.90 -23.03 -16.29
CA MET A 154 28.14 -24.13 -17.24
C MET A 154 29.62 -24.46 -17.37
N VAL A 155 30.48 -23.44 -17.39
CA VAL A 155 31.94 -23.60 -17.36
C VAL A 155 32.40 -24.26 -16.06
N ASP A 156 31.87 -23.84 -14.92
CA ASP A 156 32.18 -24.41 -13.61
C ASP A 156 31.75 -25.88 -13.54
N ALA A 157 30.56 -26.21 -14.06
CA ALA A 157 30.10 -27.59 -14.18
C ALA A 157 31.05 -28.42 -15.06
N ALA A 158 31.48 -27.88 -16.22
CA ALA A 158 32.43 -28.55 -17.11
C ALA A 158 33.76 -28.87 -16.43
N ASN A 159 34.24 -27.98 -15.55
CA ASN A 159 35.47 -28.19 -14.79
C ASN A 159 35.37 -29.32 -13.75
N GLY A 160 34.17 -29.80 -13.42
CA GLY A 160 33.95 -30.99 -12.60
C GLY A 160 34.18 -32.32 -13.33
N HIS A 161 34.27 -32.31 -14.67
CA HIS A 161 34.48 -33.49 -15.49
C HIS A 161 35.93 -33.60 -15.98
N PRO A 162 36.52 -34.81 -16.06
CA PRO A 162 37.84 -35.01 -16.65
C PRO A 162 37.78 -35.29 -18.17
N GLY A 163 38.90 -35.04 -18.86
CA GLY A 163 39.14 -35.54 -20.22
C GLY A 163 38.25 -34.93 -21.32
N ALA A 164 37.85 -35.76 -22.28
CA ALA A 164 37.12 -35.33 -23.48
C ALA A 164 35.72 -34.77 -23.20
N GLU A 165 35.09 -35.18 -22.10
CA GLU A 165 33.77 -34.68 -21.69
C GLU A 165 33.81 -33.19 -21.34
N ARG A 166 34.81 -32.77 -20.55
CA ARG A 166 35.06 -31.36 -20.25
C ARG A 166 35.24 -30.52 -21.50
N ALA A 167 36.03 -31.00 -22.46
CA ALA A 167 36.29 -30.26 -23.71
C ALA A 167 34.98 -29.99 -24.48
N ARG A 168 34.09 -30.99 -24.56
CA ARG A 168 32.78 -30.84 -25.21
C ARG A 168 31.86 -29.86 -24.48
N MET A 169 31.85 -29.91 -23.14
CA MET A 169 31.03 -29.01 -22.32
C MET A 169 31.51 -27.55 -22.42
N LEU A 170 32.82 -27.32 -22.44
CA LEU A 170 33.39 -25.98 -22.62
C LEU A 170 33.07 -25.42 -24.01
N GLU A 171 33.22 -26.23 -25.06
CA GLU A 171 32.86 -25.84 -26.42
C GLU A 171 31.35 -25.52 -26.56
N ALA A 172 30.50 -26.26 -25.84
CA ALA A 172 29.07 -25.96 -25.76
C ALA A 172 28.80 -24.62 -25.04
N ALA A 173 29.51 -24.34 -23.94
CA ALA A 173 29.40 -23.07 -23.22
C ALA A 173 29.87 -21.87 -24.08
N ASP A 174 30.88 -22.06 -24.93
CA ASP A 174 31.37 -21.00 -25.81
C ASP A 174 30.41 -20.62 -26.93
N ARG A 175 29.58 -21.56 -27.38
CA ARG A 175 28.54 -21.32 -28.39
C ARG A 175 27.29 -20.58 -27.86
N ILE A 176 27.21 -20.33 -26.55
CA ILE A 176 26.06 -19.63 -25.97
C ILE A 176 26.15 -18.15 -26.34
N GLU A 177 25.15 -17.69 -27.08
CA GLU A 177 24.94 -16.28 -27.41
C GLU A 177 24.51 -15.51 -26.14
N MET A 178 25.02 -14.28 -26.00
CA MET A 178 24.73 -13.38 -24.87
C MET A 178 24.17 -12.06 -25.40
N PRO A 179 22.93 -12.06 -25.93
CA PRO A 179 22.36 -10.89 -26.61
C PRO A 179 22.29 -9.64 -25.72
N TRP A 180 22.08 -9.78 -24.41
CA TRP A 180 22.06 -8.61 -23.52
C TRP A 180 23.44 -8.01 -23.32
N CYS A 181 24.50 -8.82 -23.40
CA CYS A 181 25.87 -8.30 -23.36
C CYS A 181 26.25 -7.58 -24.65
N ASP A 182 25.82 -8.10 -25.80
CA ASP A 182 26.03 -7.43 -27.09
C ASP A 182 25.31 -6.07 -27.12
N GLU A 183 24.04 -6.02 -26.66
CA GLU A 183 23.28 -4.78 -26.52
C GLU A 183 23.94 -3.79 -25.54
N LYS A 184 24.50 -4.30 -24.43
CA LYS A 184 25.25 -3.50 -23.45
C LYS A 184 26.40 -2.77 -24.10
N ASP A 185 27.17 -3.47 -24.93
CA ASP A 185 28.37 -2.95 -25.55
C ASP A 185 28.03 -1.91 -26.64
N VAL A 186 26.95 -2.12 -27.39
CA VAL A 186 26.41 -1.12 -28.34
C VAL A 186 25.98 0.16 -27.62
N LEU A 187 25.21 0.04 -26.53
CA LEU A 187 24.72 1.20 -25.78
C LEU A 187 25.85 1.95 -25.05
N GLU A 188 26.85 1.24 -24.51
CA GLU A 188 28.02 1.87 -23.89
C GLU A 188 28.89 2.58 -24.92
N ALA A 189 29.06 2.00 -26.11
CA ALA A 189 29.77 2.64 -27.21
C ALA A 189 29.04 3.88 -27.74
N ALA A 190 27.70 3.87 -27.76
CA ALA A 190 26.89 5.03 -28.12
C ALA A 190 27.02 6.16 -27.09
N LYS A 191 27.06 5.84 -25.79
CA LYS A 191 27.22 6.84 -24.71
C LYS A 191 28.62 7.48 -24.64
N ALA A 192 29.63 6.81 -25.19
CA ALA A 192 31.00 7.31 -25.22
C ALA A 192 31.28 8.30 -26.36
N ARG A 193 30.32 8.52 -27.28
CA ARG A 193 30.42 9.47 -28.40
C ARG A 193 29.86 10.83 -28.02
#